data_AF-A0A8T4BJ50-F1
#
_entry.id   AF-A0A8T4BJ50-F1
#
_cell.length_a   1.000
_cell.length_b   1.000
_cell.length_c   1.000
_cell.angle_alpha   90.00
_cell.angle_beta   90.00
_cell.angle_gamma   90.00
#
_symmetry.space_group_name_H-M   'P 1'
#
loop_
_entity.id
_entity.type
_entity.pdbx_description
1 polymer ?
#
loop_
_entity_poly.entity_id
_entity_poly.type
_entity_poly.pdbx_seq_one_letter_code
_entity_poly.pdbx_strand_id
1 'polypeptide(L)'
;MGEFEEFAEALFGQLSVEINEEKEIAEFALKAKDGLADKVQFKELEEIAKEIFPVFKEKVEDFLGVKVPDNLELKFPELVDLKKMKGYKVFADKEAKEFVTELFSAVAKEDSKKIAELMKQDTAKYLVYSTYAIQYISKITTTYGDYLDSVIYLNKFILSKYPQIILHKQGEPYESRFENVNSGYLGAVKMTVLEELIHSAQGNLQQVNKNAAIQVNKINEELANIILSLDTETVNKLSEYCQLQAVPDDFPFAKKANLFFFLNPDHFLIEQIGPDVMTFTHVEIDPKIGESIPQLLDIYKRWLVPIQQHHAAFTTMEGMAGFVIESILKDDKDFQNYLTTFMGTDFSSYQVRKSMGKDFTKIVYEKLGKETFKKMIEVPPSTKELKEPQLYLNKMSL
;
A
#
# COMPACT_ATOMS: atom_id res chain seq x y z
N MET A 1 19.19 25.33 11.41
CA MET A 1 18.69 23.95 11.55
C MET A 1 19.82 23.03 11.13
N GLY A 2 20.00 21.86 11.74
CA GLY A 2 20.94 20.88 11.21
C GLY A 2 20.33 20.14 10.02
N GLU A 3 21.17 19.53 9.19
CA GLU A 3 20.72 18.82 7.98
C GLU A 3 19.72 17.69 8.29
N PHE A 4 19.91 16.95 9.38
CA PHE A 4 18.98 15.87 9.75
C PHE A 4 17.60 16.38 10.18
N GLU A 5 17.54 17.55 10.83
CA GLU A 5 16.28 18.19 11.17
C GLU A 5 15.53 18.66 9.91
N GLU A 6 16.24 19.18 8.89
CA GLU A 6 15.64 19.56 7.59
C GLU A 6 14.99 18.36 6.88
N PHE A 7 15.61 17.19 6.93
CA PHE A 7 15.00 15.97 6.37
C PHE A 7 13.75 15.52 7.14
N ALA A 8 13.76 15.63 8.46
CA ALA A 8 12.58 15.34 9.27
C ALA A 8 11.42 16.30 8.94
N GLU A 9 11.72 17.59 8.78
CA GLU A 9 10.74 18.59 8.34
C GLU A 9 10.25 18.33 6.91
N ALA A 10 11.14 18.00 5.98
CA ALA A 10 10.79 17.67 4.60
C ALA A 10 9.85 16.45 4.51
N LEU A 11 10.08 15.42 5.32
CA LEU A 11 9.20 14.25 5.40
C LEU A 11 7.78 14.64 5.84
N PHE A 12 7.64 15.48 6.87
CA PHE A 12 6.33 15.97 7.28
C PHE A 12 5.73 16.98 6.30
N GLY A 13 6.56 17.76 5.60
CA GLY A 13 6.12 18.61 4.50
C GLY A 13 5.43 17.80 3.40
N GLN A 14 6.00 16.64 3.03
CA GLN A 14 5.42 15.73 2.05
C GLN A 14 4.14 15.03 2.54
N LEU A 15 3.95 14.89 3.85
CA LEU A 15 2.76 14.29 4.48
C LEU A 15 1.76 15.33 4.99
N SER A 16 1.99 16.62 4.72
CA SER A 16 1.26 17.71 5.37
C SER A 16 -0.21 17.71 5.01
N VAL A 17 -0.55 17.36 3.76
CA VAL A 17 -1.95 17.28 3.29
C VAL A 17 -2.69 16.20 4.07
N GLU A 18 -2.11 15.01 4.19
CA GLU A 18 -2.78 13.88 4.83
C GLU A 18 -2.84 14.01 6.35
N ILE A 19 -1.80 14.59 6.98
CA ILE A 19 -1.85 14.93 8.41
C ILE A 19 -2.93 15.98 8.69
N ASN A 20 -3.12 16.96 7.80
CA ASN A 20 -4.19 17.93 7.93
C ASN A 20 -5.56 17.27 7.74
N GLU A 21 -5.71 16.39 6.74
CA GLU A 21 -6.95 15.62 6.53
C GLU A 21 -7.32 14.81 7.77
N GLU A 22 -6.36 14.11 8.38
CA GLU A 22 -6.57 13.35 9.61
C GLU A 22 -7.08 14.22 10.78
N LYS A 23 -6.53 15.43 10.92
CA LYS A 23 -6.96 16.40 11.94
C LYS A 23 -8.38 16.90 11.66
N GLU A 24 -8.70 17.23 10.41
CA GLU A 24 -10.05 17.63 9.99
C GLU A 24 -11.07 16.51 10.22
N ILE A 25 -10.74 15.26 9.92
CA ILE A 25 -11.60 14.09 10.18
C ILE A 25 -11.89 13.98 11.68
N ALA A 26 -10.87 14.12 12.53
CA ALA A 26 -11.05 14.07 13.98
C ALA A 26 -11.98 15.20 14.48
N GLU A 27 -11.78 16.43 14.00
CA GLU A 27 -12.61 17.58 14.37
C GLU A 27 -14.07 17.45 13.86
N PHE A 28 -14.26 17.04 12.61
CA PHE A 28 -15.59 16.84 12.06
C PHE A 28 -16.33 15.69 12.73
N ALA A 29 -15.63 14.63 13.13
CA ALA A 29 -16.23 13.53 13.88
C ALA A 29 -16.76 13.99 15.25
N LEU A 30 -16.03 14.88 15.95
CA LEU A 30 -16.52 15.46 17.21
C LEU A 30 -17.79 16.27 17.00
N LYS A 31 -17.80 17.17 16.00
CA LYS A 31 -18.99 17.98 15.66
C LYS A 31 -20.18 17.11 15.26
N ALA A 32 -19.94 16.07 14.45
CA ALA A 32 -20.96 15.14 14.01
C ALA A 32 -21.55 14.36 15.19
N LYS A 33 -20.70 13.86 16.09
CA LYS A 33 -21.14 13.16 17.30
C LYS A 33 -22.07 14.02 18.14
N ASP A 34 -21.71 15.29 18.37
CA ASP A 34 -22.52 16.21 19.17
C ASP A 34 -23.84 16.58 18.46
N GLY A 35 -23.80 16.80 17.14
CA GLY A 35 -24.98 17.19 16.36
C GLY A 35 -26.00 16.07 16.12
N LEU A 36 -25.54 14.81 16.12
CA LEU A 36 -26.35 13.61 15.94
C LEU A 36 -26.81 12.98 17.25
N ALA A 37 -26.25 13.42 18.38
CA ALA A 37 -26.59 12.89 19.71
C ALA A 37 -28.11 12.86 19.92
N ASP A 38 -28.60 11.74 20.47
CA ASP A 38 -30.00 11.46 20.78
C ASP A 38 -30.99 11.41 19.58
N LYS A 39 -30.51 11.61 18.35
CA LYS A 39 -31.34 11.57 17.12
C LYS A 39 -31.24 10.23 16.39
N VAL A 40 -30.01 9.74 16.21
CA VAL A 40 -29.71 8.50 15.50
C VAL A 40 -28.49 7.81 16.11
N GLN A 41 -28.39 6.49 15.94
CA GLN A 41 -27.27 5.71 16.46
C GLN A 41 -26.78 4.70 15.43
N PHE A 42 -25.52 4.84 15.01
CA PHE A 42 -24.84 3.82 14.22
C PHE A 42 -24.41 2.67 15.12
N LYS A 43 -24.42 1.45 14.57
CA LYS A 43 -23.87 0.27 15.25
C LYS A 43 -22.34 0.32 15.26
N GLU A 44 -21.73 -0.13 16.36
CA GLU A 44 -20.27 -0.16 16.48
C GLU A 44 -19.64 -1.10 15.44
N LEU A 45 -18.48 -0.70 14.91
CA LEU A 45 -17.76 -1.42 13.87
C LEU A 45 -17.46 -2.86 14.29
N GLU A 46 -17.03 -3.04 15.55
CA GLU A 46 -16.70 -4.32 16.14
C GLU A 46 -17.88 -5.30 16.14
N GLU A 47 -19.09 -4.79 16.41
CA GLU A 47 -20.29 -5.61 16.45
C GLU A 47 -20.70 -6.03 15.05
N ILE A 48 -20.71 -5.10 14.10
CA ILE A 48 -21.01 -5.40 12.69
C ILE A 48 -20.01 -6.43 12.17
N ALA A 49 -18.71 -6.18 12.36
CA ALA A 49 -17.65 -7.04 11.87
C ALA A 49 -17.78 -8.48 12.42
N LYS A 50 -18.05 -8.65 13.72
CA LYS A 50 -18.23 -9.97 14.34
C LYS A 50 -19.43 -10.73 13.78
N GLU A 51 -20.50 -10.03 13.41
CA GLU A 51 -21.69 -10.66 12.83
C GLU A 51 -21.46 -11.09 11.38
N ILE A 52 -20.79 -10.24 10.59
CA ILE A 52 -20.58 -10.53 9.16
C ILE A 52 -19.43 -11.52 8.93
N PHE A 53 -18.41 -11.52 9.78
CA PHE A 53 -17.20 -12.31 9.59
C PHE A 53 -17.45 -13.81 9.32
N PRO A 54 -18.21 -14.56 10.15
CA PRO A 54 -18.45 -15.98 9.89
C PRO A 54 -19.21 -16.22 8.58
N VAL A 55 -20.20 -15.37 8.27
CA VAL A 55 -21.01 -15.48 7.05
C VAL A 55 -20.15 -15.26 5.80
N PHE A 56 -19.27 -14.26 5.83
CA PHE A 56 -18.41 -13.97 4.71
C PHE A 56 -17.25 -14.95 4.59
N LYS A 57 -16.75 -15.52 5.69
CA LYS A 57 -15.75 -16.59 5.64
C LYS A 57 -16.28 -17.78 4.84
N GLU A 58 -17.48 -18.25 5.15
CA GLU A 58 -18.13 -19.37 4.42
C GLU A 58 -18.31 -19.02 2.93
N LYS A 59 -18.83 -17.82 2.62
CA LYS A 59 -18.99 -17.36 1.23
C LYS A 59 -17.66 -17.33 0.46
N VAL A 60 -16.58 -16.89 1.11
CA VAL A 60 -15.25 -16.84 0.49
C VAL A 60 -14.74 -18.24 0.21
N GLU A 61 -14.83 -19.16 1.17
CA GLU A 61 -14.42 -20.56 0.98
C GLU A 61 -15.21 -21.24 -0.14
N ASP A 62 -16.52 -21.04 -0.17
CA ASP A 62 -17.42 -21.59 -1.20
C ASP A 62 -17.12 -21.05 -2.60
N PHE A 63 -16.84 -19.75 -2.70
CA PHE A 63 -16.58 -19.09 -3.97
C PHE A 63 -15.17 -19.42 -4.49
N LEU A 64 -14.16 -19.33 -3.64
CA LEU A 64 -12.77 -19.56 -4.02
C LEU A 64 -12.43 -21.05 -4.20
N GLY A 65 -13.16 -21.95 -3.52
CA GLY A 65 -12.80 -23.37 -3.46
C GLY A 65 -11.49 -23.64 -2.71
N VAL A 66 -11.04 -22.69 -1.87
CA VAL A 66 -9.85 -22.81 -1.02
C VAL A 66 -10.21 -22.43 0.41
N LYS A 67 -9.53 -23.06 1.37
CA LYS A 67 -9.80 -22.84 2.79
C LYS A 67 -9.23 -21.50 3.27
N VAL A 68 -10.02 -20.77 4.04
CA VAL A 68 -9.60 -19.58 4.78
C VAL A 68 -8.99 -20.02 6.12
N PRO A 69 -7.87 -19.44 6.59
CA PRO A 69 -7.28 -19.81 7.87
C PRO A 69 -8.28 -19.76 9.04
N ASP A 70 -8.15 -20.69 9.98
CA ASP A 70 -9.05 -20.78 11.15
C ASP A 70 -8.63 -19.86 12.29
N ASN A 71 -7.37 -19.45 12.33
CA ASN A 71 -6.76 -18.67 13.40
C ASN A 71 -6.79 -17.15 13.15
N LEU A 72 -7.78 -16.67 12.38
CA LEU A 72 -7.90 -15.25 12.06
C LEU A 72 -8.38 -14.43 13.25
N GLU A 73 -7.71 -13.29 13.49
CA GLU A 73 -8.08 -12.31 14.51
C GLU A 73 -8.57 -11.01 13.85
N LEU A 74 -9.61 -10.39 14.41
CA LEU A 74 -10.05 -9.04 14.01
C LEU A 74 -9.48 -7.99 14.98
N LYS A 75 -8.81 -6.96 14.44
CA LYS A 75 -8.36 -5.78 15.19
C LYS A 75 -8.92 -4.50 14.59
N PHE A 76 -9.11 -3.50 15.45
CA PHE A 76 -9.79 -2.26 15.11
C PHE A 76 -8.90 -1.06 15.50
N PRO A 77 -7.72 -0.91 14.88
CA PRO A 77 -6.77 0.14 15.26
C PRO A 77 -7.33 1.53 14.99
N GLU A 78 -7.05 2.44 15.93
CA GLU A 78 -7.12 3.88 15.68
C GLU A 78 -5.87 4.34 14.89
N LEU A 79 -5.88 5.60 14.46
CA LEU A 79 -4.93 6.18 13.51
C LEU A 79 -3.45 5.86 13.81
N VAL A 80 -3.02 6.08 15.05
CA VAL A 80 -1.61 5.90 15.45
C VAL A 80 -1.16 4.45 15.30
N ASP A 81 -2.00 3.50 15.71
CA ASP A 81 -1.66 2.07 15.64
C ASP A 81 -1.77 1.54 14.21
N LEU A 82 -2.67 2.12 13.40
CA LEU A 82 -2.73 1.85 11.97
C LEU A 82 -1.46 2.30 11.25
N LYS A 83 -0.96 3.51 11.53
CA LYS A 83 0.32 4.02 11.01
C LYS A 83 1.47 3.09 11.36
N LYS A 84 1.57 2.67 12.63
CA LYS A 84 2.60 1.69 13.06
C LYS A 84 2.48 0.36 12.32
N MET A 85 1.26 -0.15 12.16
CA MET A 85 0.99 -1.41 11.46
C MET A 85 1.50 -1.36 10.01
N LYS A 86 1.32 -0.24 9.31
CA LYS A 86 1.85 -0.06 7.94
C LYS A 86 3.37 -0.24 7.88
N GLY A 87 4.10 0.09 8.95
CA GLY A 87 5.55 -0.17 9.04
C GLY A 87 5.89 -1.66 8.95
N TYR A 88 5.06 -2.55 9.52
CA TYR A 88 5.28 -3.99 9.40
C TYR A 88 5.03 -4.53 7.99
N LYS A 89 4.17 -3.87 7.22
CA LYS A 89 3.87 -4.21 5.82
C LYS A 89 4.92 -3.78 4.81
N VAL A 90 5.88 -2.96 5.23
CA VAL A 90 7.06 -2.67 4.42
C VAL A 90 7.89 -3.93 4.16
N PHE A 91 7.73 -4.97 5.00
CA PHE A 91 8.50 -6.21 4.92
C PHE A 91 10.00 -5.94 4.92
N ALA A 92 10.44 -5.17 5.91
CA ALA A 92 11.84 -5.01 6.22
C ALA A 92 12.46 -6.36 6.63
N ASP A 93 13.74 -6.52 6.36
CA ASP A 93 14.46 -7.71 6.79
C ASP A 93 14.75 -7.67 8.31
N LYS A 94 15.41 -8.69 8.85
CA LYS A 94 15.65 -8.77 10.29
C LYS A 94 16.51 -7.62 10.83
N GLU A 95 17.41 -7.08 10.03
CA GLU A 95 18.36 -6.03 10.42
C GLU A 95 17.72 -4.64 10.37
N ALA A 96 16.78 -4.42 9.44
CA ALA A 96 16.05 -3.17 9.30
C ALA A 96 14.73 -3.11 10.08
N LYS A 97 14.19 -4.24 10.55
CA LYS A 97 12.87 -4.31 11.21
C LYS A 97 12.71 -3.34 12.38
N GLU A 98 13.70 -3.24 13.26
CA GLU A 98 13.65 -2.35 14.42
C GLU A 98 13.64 -0.89 13.98
N PHE A 99 14.54 -0.52 13.06
CA PHE A 99 14.61 0.81 12.47
C PHE A 99 13.27 1.24 11.84
N VAL A 100 12.67 0.37 11.02
CA VAL A 100 11.39 0.66 10.36
C VAL A 100 10.26 0.82 11.38
N THR A 101 10.24 -0.03 12.42
CA THR A 101 9.25 0.08 13.49
C THR A 101 9.37 1.41 14.22
N GLU A 102 10.59 1.85 14.54
CA GLU A 102 10.82 3.15 15.18
C GLU A 102 10.47 4.32 14.27
N LEU A 103 10.85 4.27 12.98
CA LEU A 103 10.53 5.31 12.01
C LEU A 103 9.02 5.50 11.87
N PHE A 104 8.26 4.43 11.65
CA PHE A 104 6.81 4.52 11.54
C PHE A 104 6.15 4.92 12.86
N SER A 105 6.72 4.53 14.01
CA SER A 105 6.24 5.04 15.30
C SER A 105 6.51 6.53 15.49
N ALA A 106 7.63 7.06 14.97
CA ALA A 106 7.95 8.48 15.07
C ALA A 106 7.06 9.30 14.13
N VAL A 107 6.87 8.85 12.90
CA VAL A 107 5.91 9.44 11.94
C VAL A 107 4.49 9.42 12.51
N ALA A 108 4.07 8.33 13.13
CA ALA A 108 2.75 8.21 13.74
C ALA A 108 2.51 9.18 14.92
N LYS A 109 3.57 9.66 15.55
CA LYS A 109 3.53 10.58 16.69
C LYS A 109 3.92 12.02 16.30
N GLU A 110 4.15 12.29 15.02
CA GLU A 110 4.67 13.57 14.54
C GLU A 110 6.00 13.97 15.23
N ASP A 111 6.84 13.00 15.60
CA ASP A 111 8.08 13.21 16.36
C ASP A 111 9.28 13.50 15.44
N SER A 112 9.42 14.76 15.04
CA SER A 112 10.50 15.21 14.14
C SER A 112 11.89 14.99 14.73
N LYS A 113 12.04 15.14 16.05
CA LYS A 113 13.31 14.93 16.73
C LYS A 113 13.75 13.47 16.61
N LYS A 114 12.85 12.52 16.89
CA LYS A 114 13.17 11.10 16.76
C LYS A 114 13.47 10.69 15.31
N ILE A 115 12.81 11.31 14.33
CA ILE A 115 13.10 11.09 12.91
C ILE A 115 14.52 11.56 12.56
N ALA A 116 14.92 12.76 13.02
CA ALA A 116 16.27 13.27 12.82
C ALA A 116 17.33 12.37 13.49
N GLU A 117 17.05 11.87 14.70
CA GLU A 117 17.90 10.90 15.40
C GLU A 117 18.06 9.59 14.63
N LEU A 118 16.96 9.06 14.06
CA LEU A 118 16.98 7.84 13.23
C LEU A 118 17.78 8.04 11.95
N MET A 119 17.58 9.17 11.25
CA MET A 119 18.36 9.48 10.06
C MET A 119 19.86 9.56 10.36
N LYS A 120 20.22 10.15 11.51
CA LYS A 120 21.61 10.21 11.96
C LYS A 120 22.16 8.82 12.33
N GLN A 121 21.33 7.96 12.91
CA GLN A 121 21.70 6.60 13.27
C GLN A 121 22.01 5.74 12.04
N ASP A 122 21.14 5.80 11.03
CA ASP A 122 21.29 5.04 9.79
C ASP A 122 20.66 5.78 8.61
N THR A 123 21.48 6.58 7.92
CA THR A 123 21.02 7.40 6.81
C THR A 123 20.57 6.56 5.62
N ALA A 124 21.22 5.42 5.34
CA ALA A 124 20.85 4.55 4.25
C ALA A 124 19.44 3.98 4.45
N LYS A 125 19.15 3.45 5.65
CA LYS A 125 17.81 2.98 6.00
C LYS A 125 16.79 4.09 5.98
N TYR A 126 17.12 5.29 6.47
CA TYR A 126 16.22 6.43 6.39
C TYR A 126 15.82 6.75 4.94
N LEU A 127 16.79 6.84 4.02
CA LEU A 127 16.52 7.15 2.61
C LEU A 127 15.59 6.13 1.96
N VAL A 128 15.76 4.84 2.27
CA VAL A 128 14.89 3.79 1.74
C VAL A 128 13.50 3.86 2.38
N TYR A 129 13.42 3.83 3.71
CA TYR A 129 12.17 3.59 4.43
C TYR A 129 11.27 4.82 4.62
N SER A 130 11.83 6.02 4.50
CA SER A 130 11.03 7.26 4.48
C SER A 130 10.09 7.32 3.27
N THR A 131 10.50 6.78 2.12
CA THR A 131 9.64 6.70 0.92
C THR A 131 8.39 5.84 1.16
N TYR A 132 8.54 4.72 1.88
CA TYR A 132 7.41 3.89 2.28
C TYR A 132 6.50 4.58 3.29
N ALA A 133 7.07 5.35 4.24
CA ALA A 133 6.27 6.16 5.15
C ALA A 133 5.39 7.14 4.36
N ILE A 134 5.96 7.83 3.37
CA ILE A 134 5.19 8.72 2.48
C ILE A 134 4.09 7.95 1.75
N GLN A 135 4.45 6.87 1.05
CA GLN A 135 3.51 6.10 0.22
C GLN A 135 2.38 5.41 0.98
N TYR A 136 2.64 4.94 2.20
CA TYR A 136 1.64 4.21 2.99
C TYR A 136 0.80 5.14 3.85
N ILE A 137 1.39 6.19 4.43
CA ILE A 137 0.66 7.13 5.26
C ILE A 137 -0.23 8.04 4.39
N SER A 138 0.19 8.40 3.17
CA SER A 138 -0.64 9.17 2.23
C SER A 138 -1.98 8.52 1.87
N LYS A 139 -2.15 7.22 2.13
CA LYS A 139 -3.36 6.44 1.78
C LYS A 139 -4.17 6.03 3.01
N ILE A 140 -3.80 6.49 4.20
CA ILE A 140 -4.42 5.97 5.43
C ILE A 140 -5.90 6.33 5.55
N THR A 141 -6.28 7.52 5.09
CA THR A 141 -7.66 8.03 5.15
C THR A 141 -8.58 7.32 4.16
N THR A 142 -8.02 6.71 3.12
CA THR A 142 -8.73 5.96 2.08
C THR A 142 -8.61 4.44 2.22
N THR A 143 -7.83 3.94 3.18
CA THR A 143 -7.68 2.51 3.43
C THR A 143 -8.67 2.03 4.49
N TYR A 144 -9.61 1.15 4.16
CA TYR A 144 -10.58 0.63 5.14
C TYR A 144 -10.13 -0.62 5.88
N GLY A 145 -9.30 -1.45 5.25
CA GLY A 145 -8.88 -2.75 5.77
C GLY A 145 -7.41 -3.03 5.51
N ASP A 146 -6.87 -3.99 6.24
CA ASP A 146 -5.62 -4.63 5.90
C ASP A 146 -5.52 -6.05 6.49
N TYR A 147 -4.78 -6.93 5.86
CA TYR A 147 -4.44 -8.26 6.34
C TYR A 147 -2.94 -8.41 6.51
N LEU A 148 -2.52 -8.88 7.69
CA LEU A 148 -1.12 -9.22 7.99
C LEU A 148 -1.04 -10.33 9.04
N ASP A 149 -0.25 -11.37 8.75
CA ASP A 149 0.12 -12.44 9.69
C ASP A 149 -1.07 -12.99 10.52
N SER A 150 -2.13 -13.44 9.83
CA SER A 150 -3.38 -13.96 10.42
C SER A 150 -4.25 -12.94 11.18
N VAL A 151 -3.98 -11.65 11.03
CA VAL A 151 -4.79 -10.58 11.61
C VAL A 151 -5.41 -9.74 10.50
N ILE A 152 -6.72 -9.55 10.57
CA ILE A 152 -7.47 -8.57 9.77
C ILE A 152 -7.63 -7.31 10.60
N TYR A 153 -7.11 -6.21 10.10
CA TYR A 153 -7.19 -4.88 10.67
C TYR A 153 -8.28 -4.10 9.96
N LEU A 154 -9.35 -3.73 10.66
CA LEU A 154 -10.35 -2.80 10.16
C LEU A 154 -10.03 -1.40 10.66
N ASN A 155 -9.87 -0.45 9.74
CA ASN A 155 -9.52 0.93 10.06
C ASN A 155 -10.67 1.60 10.84
N LYS A 156 -10.62 1.49 12.17
CA LYS A 156 -11.61 2.08 13.06
C LYS A 156 -11.61 3.59 12.95
N PHE A 157 -10.44 4.21 12.74
CA PHE A 157 -10.34 5.65 12.61
C PHE A 157 -11.27 6.19 11.52
N ILE A 158 -11.37 5.51 10.38
CA ILE A 158 -12.22 5.91 9.25
C ILE A 158 -13.62 5.33 9.34
N LEU A 159 -13.73 4.00 9.47
CA LEU A 159 -15.02 3.30 9.37
C LEU A 159 -16.00 3.70 10.49
N SER A 160 -15.52 4.11 11.67
CA SER A 160 -16.40 4.59 12.74
C SER A 160 -16.79 6.07 12.62
N LYS A 161 -16.01 6.90 11.91
CA LYS A 161 -16.18 8.36 11.87
C LYS A 161 -16.91 8.84 10.61
N TYR A 162 -16.57 8.31 9.44
CA TYR A 162 -17.13 8.80 8.18
C TYR A 162 -18.64 8.70 8.05
N PRO A 163 -19.32 7.61 8.45
CA PRO A 163 -20.78 7.55 8.39
C PRO A 163 -21.45 8.70 9.16
N GLN A 164 -20.93 9.03 10.35
CA GLN A 164 -21.41 10.14 11.17
C GLN A 164 -21.15 11.49 10.48
N ILE A 165 -19.94 11.69 9.97
CA ILE A 165 -19.57 12.93 9.27
C ILE A 165 -20.44 13.14 8.03
N ILE A 166 -20.66 12.10 7.22
CA ILE A 166 -21.49 12.16 6.02
C ILE A 166 -22.92 12.54 6.38
N LEU A 167 -23.53 11.86 7.36
CA LEU A 167 -24.90 12.16 7.78
C LEU A 167 -25.02 13.59 8.33
N HIS A 168 -24.07 14.01 9.16
CA HIS A 168 -24.04 15.37 9.70
C HIS A 168 -23.92 16.41 8.58
N LYS A 169 -23.05 16.19 7.58
CA LYS A 169 -22.90 17.09 6.42
C LYS A 169 -24.16 17.18 5.56
N GLN A 170 -24.99 16.15 5.53
CA GLN A 170 -26.27 16.19 4.82
C GLN A 170 -27.27 17.14 5.51
N GLY A 171 -27.15 17.37 6.83
CA GLY A 171 -28.03 18.25 7.60
C GLY A 171 -29.41 17.65 7.88
N GLU A 172 -30.18 18.36 8.69
CA GLU A 172 -31.49 17.90 9.16
C GLU A 172 -32.54 17.77 8.04
N PRO A 173 -33.59 16.94 8.24
CA PRO A 173 -33.73 15.98 9.34
C PRO A 173 -32.83 14.75 9.13
N TYR A 174 -32.14 14.30 10.19
CA TYR A 174 -31.15 13.21 10.08
C TYR A 174 -31.81 11.84 9.95
N GLU A 175 -32.95 11.64 10.61
CA GLU A 175 -33.69 10.38 10.69
C GLU A 175 -34.12 9.90 9.31
N SER A 176 -34.55 10.82 8.42
CA SER A 176 -34.99 10.48 7.07
C SER A 176 -33.84 10.09 6.14
N ARG A 177 -32.60 10.46 6.48
CA ARG A 177 -31.40 10.18 5.69
C ARG A 177 -30.55 9.06 6.27
N PHE A 178 -30.77 8.75 7.55
CA PHE A 178 -30.02 7.76 8.31
C PHE A 178 -30.04 6.38 7.67
N GLU A 179 -31.19 5.91 7.19
CA GLU A 179 -31.31 4.57 6.59
C GLU A 179 -30.32 4.38 5.42
N ASN A 180 -30.21 5.36 4.54
CA ASN A 180 -29.32 5.29 3.38
C ASN A 180 -27.84 5.34 3.79
N VAL A 181 -27.47 6.25 4.71
CA VAL A 181 -26.09 6.37 5.19
C VAL A 181 -25.67 5.14 5.99
N ASN A 182 -26.56 4.61 6.82
CA ASN A 182 -26.31 3.39 7.60
C ASN A 182 -26.19 2.17 6.69
N SER A 183 -27.02 2.06 5.64
CA SER A 183 -26.90 1.01 4.63
C SER A 183 -25.55 1.09 3.89
N GLY A 184 -25.11 2.28 3.47
CA GLY A 184 -23.78 2.44 2.86
C GLY A 184 -22.63 2.15 3.83
N TYR A 185 -22.78 2.46 5.12
CA TYR A 185 -21.80 2.08 6.13
C TYR A 185 -21.69 0.55 6.27
N LEU A 186 -22.81 -0.16 6.38
CA LEU A 186 -22.83 -1.63 6.40
C LEU A 186 -22.18 -2.21 5.15
N GLY A 187 -22.42 -1.59 3.98
CA GLY A 187 -21.79 -1.96 2.71
C GLY A 187 -20.27 -1.83 2.73
N ALA A 188 -19.74 -0.73 3.27
CA ALA A 188 -18.30 -0.53 3.43
C ALA A 188 -17.67 -1.60 4.32
N VAL A 189 -18.31 -1.92 5.46
CA VAL A 189 -17.80 -2.93 6.41
C VAL A 189 -17.85 -4.33 5.79
N LYS A 190 -18.94 -4.69 5.09
CA LYS A 190 -19.07 -5.94 4.32
C LYS A 190 -17.97 -6.10 3.28
N MET A 191 -17.76 -5.07 2.46
CA MET A 191 -16.72 -5.08 1.42
C MET A 191 -15.34 -5.26 2.05
N THR A 192 -15.03 -4.50 3.10
CA THR A 192 -13.72 -4.54 3.75
C THR A 192 -13.44 -5.92 4.37
N VAL A 193 -14.38 -6.49 5.12
CA VAL A 193 -14.21 -7.83 5.70
C VAL A 193 -14.06 -8.89 4.61
N LEU A 194 -14.83 -8.77 3.52
CA LEU A 194 -14.71 -9.68 2.39
C LEU A 194 -13.33 -9.59 1.72
N GLU A 195 -12.85 -8.37 1.43
CA GLU A 195 -11.53 -8.12 0.82
C GLU A 195 -10.42 -8.79 1.64
N GLU A 196 -10.39 -8.55 2.95
CA GLU A 196 -9.32 -9.07 3.81
C GLU A 196 -9.44 -10.57 4.08
N LEU A 197 -10.64 -11.14 4.06
CA LEU A 197 -10.84 -12.59 4.04
C LEU A 197 -10.28 -13.23 2.77
N ILE A 198 -10.51 -12.61 1.61
CA ILE A 198 -9.93 -13.08 0.33
C ILE A 198 -8.40 -13.01 0.41
N HIS A 199 -7.84 -11.90 0.89
CA HIS A 199 -6.39 -11.79 1.09
C HIS A 199 -5.86 -12.89 2.00
N SER A 200 -6.53 -13.18 3.12
CA SER A 200 -6.11 -14.24 4.04
C SER A 200 -6.03 -15.64 3.42
N ALA A 201 -6.80 -15.91 2.35
CA ALA A 201 -6.78 -17.17 1.61
C ALA A 201 -5.62 -17.28 0.61
N GLN A 202 -4.90 -16.19 0.33
CA GLN A 202 -3.87 -16.10 -0.71
C GLN A 202 -2.45 -16.47 -0.23
N GLY A 203 -2.33 -17.42 0.71
CA GLY A 203 -1.09 -17.65 1.48
C GLY A 203 0.21 -17.73 0.65
N ASN A 204 0.25 -18.53 -0.42
CA ASN A 204 1.46 -18.63 -1.25
C ASN A 204 1.79 -17.32 -1.99
N LEU A 205 0.79 -16.63 -2.54
CA LEU A 205 0.97 -15.32 -3.17
C LEU A 205 1.51 -14.28 -2.18
N GLN A 206 0.98 -14.28 -0.96
CA GLN A 206 1.48 -13.40 0.10
C GLN A 206 2.94 -13.69 0.45
N GLN A 207 3.33 -14.97 0.52
CA GLN A 207 4.70 -15.35 0.82
C GLN A 207 5.66 -14.94 -0.31
N VAL A 208 5.26 -15.13 -1.57
CA VAL A 208 6.03 -14.66 -2.75
C VAL A 208 6.18 -13.14 -2.70
N ASN A 209 5.07 -12.43 -2.48
CA ASN A 209 5.05 -10.97 -2.37
C ASN A 209 5.99 -10.45 -1.26
N LYS A 210 5.90 -11.03 -0.07
CA LYS A 210 6.73 -10.68 1.10
C LYS A 210 8.20 -10.93 0.85
N ASN A 211 8.55 -12.11 0.31
CA ASN A 211 9.94 -12.45 0.01
C ASN A 211 10.54 -11.52 -1.04
N ALA A 212 9.78 -11.20 -2.09
CA ALA A 212 10.18 -10.28 -3.14
C ALA A 212 10.41 -8.86 -2.60
N ALA A 213 9.47 -8.34 -1.81
CA ALA A 213 9.61 -7.02 -1.17
C ALA A 213 10.84 -6.92 -0.25
N ILE A 214 11.13 -7.97 0.55
CA ILE A 214 12.36 -8.02 1.37
C ILE A 214 13.62 -7.88 0.50
N GLN A 215 13.68 -8.57 -0.65
CA GLN A 215 14.84 -8.48 -1.53
C GLN A 215 14.97 -7.11 -2.21
N VAL A 216 13.85 -6.51 -2.64
CA VAL A 216 13.82 -5.14 -3.17
C VAL A 216 14.39 -4.17 -2.14
N ASN A 217 13.93 -4.25 -0.89
CA ASN A 217 14.39 -3.37 0.18
C ASN A 217 15.90 -3.52 0.46
N LYS A 218 16.41 -4.75 0.53
CA LYS A 218 17.85 -5.00 0.71
C LYS A 218 18.70 -4.39 -0.39
N ILE A 219 18.26 -4.50 -1.64
CA ILE A 219 19.00 -3.97 -2.79
C ILE A 219 18.95 -2.42 -2.79
N ASN A 220 17.81 -1.84 -2.41
CA ASN A 220 17.68 -0.39 -2.25
C ASN A 220 18.56 0.14 -1.10
N GLU A 221 18.69 -0.59 0.01
CA GLU A 221 19.61 -0.25 1.10
C GLU A 221 21.08 -0.35 0.66
N GLU A 222 21.44 -1.38 -0.12
CA GLU A 222 22.77 -1.53 -0.69
C GLU A 222 23.12 -0.35 -1.61
N LEU A 223 22.19 0.04 -2.49
CA LEU A 223 22.36 1.21 -3.35
C LEU A 223 22.54 2.49 -2.53
N ALA A 224 21.70 2.71 -1.51
CA ALA A 224 21.82 3.88 -0.64
C ALA A 224 23.21 3.96 -0.01
N ASN A 225 23.75 2.84 0.47
CA ASN A 225 25.11 2.77 1.02
C ASN A 225 26.20 3.08 -0.02
N ILE A 226 26.06 2.58 -1.25
CA ILE A 226 26.98 2.88 -2.36
C ILE A 226 27.00 4.39 -2.63
N ILE A 227 25.83 5.00 -2.80
CA ILE A 227 25.70 6.45 -3.06
C ILE A 227 26.25 7.27 -1.88
N LEU A 228 25.94 6.87 -0.65
CA LEU A 228 26.43 7.56 0.54
C LEU A 228 27.96 7.48 0.71
N SER A 229 28.60 6.46 0.11
CA SER A 229 30.05 6.27 0.15
C SER A 229 30.82 7.04 -0.92
N LEU A 230 30.13 7.64 -1.90
CA LEU A 230 30.77 8.45 -2.94
C LEU A 230 31.43 9.70 -2.36
N ASP A 231 32.57 10.09 -2.94
CA ASP A 231 33.25 11.34 -2.62
C ASP A 231 32.50 12.56 -3.21
N THR A 232 32.77 13.73 -2.65
CA THR A 232 32.09 14.98 -3.03
C THR A 232 32.30 15.37 -4.49
N GLU A 233 33.48 15.09 -5.06
CA GLU A 233 33.78 15.42 -6.45
C GLU A 233 32.91 14.58 -7.39
N THR A 234 32.82 13.27 -7.13
CA THR A 234 31.95 12.36 -7.88
C THR A 234 30.48 12.75 -7.75
N VAL A 235 30.00 13.06 -6.54
CA VAL A 235 28.60 13.47 -6.32
C VAL A 235 28.27 14.77 -7.04
N ASN A 236 29.15 15.77 -7.01
CA ASN A 236 28.93 17.05 -7.70
C ASN A 236 28.90 16.86 -9.22
N LYS A 237 29.85 16.10 -9.78
CA LYS A 237 29.89 15.79 -11.22
C LYS A 237 28.62 15.07 -11.69
N LEU A 238 28.20 14.05 -10.93
CA LEU A 238 26.98 13.30 -11.26
C LEU A 238 25.72 14.16 -11.09
N SER A 239 25.64 14.99 -10.05
CA SER A 239 24.51 15.91 -9.85
C SER A 239 24.38 16.91 -11.00
N GLU A 240 25.49 17.49 -11.46
CA GLU A 240 25.50 18.40 -12.62
C GLU A 240 25.13 17.65 -13.91
N TYR A 241 25.73 16.48 -14.13
CA TYR A 241 25.47 15.67 -15.32
C TYR A 241 24.01 15.23 -15.42
N CYS A 242 23.41 14.81 -14.30
CA CYS A 242 22.00 14.41 -14.22
C CYS A 242 21.04 15.61 -14.08
N GLN A 243 21.56 16.85 -14.08
CA GLN A 243 20.78 18.09 -13.95
C GLN A 243 19.90 18.12 -12.69
N LEU A 244 20.41 17.59 -11.58
CA LEU A 244 19.68 17.57 -10.31
C LEU A 244 19.56 18.97 -9.73
N GLN A 245 18.52 19.17 -8.91
CA GLN A 245 18.34 20.43 -8.18
C GLN A 245 19.59 20.76 -7.36
N ALA A 246 20.06 22.01 -7.49
CA ALA A 246 21.22 22.49 -6.76
C ALA A 246 20.95 22.48 -5.26
N VAL A 247 21.88 21.90 -4.51
CA VAL A 247 21.88 21.84 -3.05
C VAL A 247 23.12 22.56 -2.53
N PRO A 248 23.00 23.45 -1.53
CA PRO A 248 24.14 24.14 -0.95
C PRO A 248 25.22 23.18 -0.39
N ASP A 249 26.48 23.61 -0.39
CA ASP A 249 27.63 22.77 -0.01
C ASP A 249 27.62 22.34 1.46
N ASP A 250 26.90 23.06 2.33
CA ASP A 250 26.69 22.75 3.74
C ASP A 250 25.68 21.61 3.99
N PHE A 251 25.07 21.06 2.94
CA PHE A 251 24.13 19.92 3.01
C PHE A 251 24.64 18.71 2.19
N PRO A 252 25.73 18.05 2.63
CA PRO A 252 26.34 16.92 1.92
C PRO A 252 25.42 15.68 1.82
N PHE A 253 24.56 15.41 2.80
CA PHE A 253 23.63 14.28 2.74
C PHE A 253 22.46 14.57 1.79
N ALA A 254 21.98 15.80 1.70
CA ALA A 254 20.93 16.19 0.75
C ALA A 254 21.38 16.04 -0.70
N LYS A 255 22.64 16.39 -1.03
CA LYS A 255 23.22 16.11 -2.34
C LYS A 255 23.20 14.61 -2.68
N LYS A 256 23.64 13.79 -1.74
CA LYS A 256 23.67 12.33 -1.88
C LYS A 256 22.27 11.72 -1.95
N ALA A 257 21.32 12.26 -1.19
CA ALA A 257 19.92 11.85 -1.22
C ALA A 257 19.27 12.16 -2.58
N ASN A 258 19.48 13.36 -3.12
CA ASN A 258 19.01 13.70 -4.48
C ASN A 258 19.52 12.71 -5.52
N LEU A 259 20.81 12.38 -5.47
CA LEU A 259 21.40 11.40 -6.36
C LEU A 259 20.85 9.99 -6.14
N PHE A 260 20.64 9.58 -4.88
CA PHE A 260 20.03 8.29 -4.55
C PHE A 260 18.61 8.19 -5.09
N PHE A 261 17.76 9.19 -4.90
CA PHE A 261 16.38 9.15 -5.38
C PHE A 261 16.32 9.17 -6.92
N PHE A 262 17.22 9.91 -7.57
CA PHE A 262 17.32 9.91 -9.03
C PHE A 262 17.79 8.57 -9.60
N LEU A 263 18.78 7.94 -8.97
CA LEU A 263 19.32 6.64 -9.38
C LEU A 263 18.61 5.45 -8.72
N ASN A 264 17.55 5.69 -7.95
CA ASN A 264 16.77 4.60 -7.37
C ASN A 264 16.15 3.80 -8.53
N PRO A 265 16.25 2.46 -8.55
CA PRO A 265 15.80 1.68 -9.70
C PRO A 265 14.31 1.89 -10.01
N ASP A 266 13.48 2.08 -8.98
CA ASP A 266 12.06 2.38 -9.16
C ASP A 266 11.86 3.68 -9.96
N HIS A 267 12.56 4.75 -9.60
CA HIS A 267 12.45 6.05 -10.28
C HIS A 267 13.13 6.02 -11.65
N PHE A 268 14.38 5.54 -11.71
CA PHE A 268 15.20 5.52 -12.91
C PHE A 268 14.56 4.72 -14.04
N LEU A 269 14.03 3.53 -13.75
CA LEU A 269 13.46 2.67 -14.79
C LEU A 269 12.08 3.19 -15.25
N ILE A 270 11.30 3.83 -14.37
CA ILE A 270 10.03 4.45 -14.77
C ILE A 270 10.25 5.64 -15.71
N GLU A 271 11.23 6.50 -15.43
CA GLU A 271 11.48 7.70 -16.25
C GLU A 271 12.23 7.41 -17.55
N GLN A 272 13.18 6.46 -17.55
CA GLN A 272 13.98 6.14 -18.73
C GLN A 272 13.33 5.07 -19.64
N ILE A 273 12.55 4.16 -19.07
CA ILE A 273 12.06 2.94 -19.77
C ILE A 273 10.53 2.94 -19.92
N GLY A 274 9.83 3.86 -19.23
CA GLY A 274 8.37 3.99 -19.29
C GLY A 274 7.65 3.02 -18.34
N PRO A 275 6.30 3.05 -18.31
CA PRO A 275 5.48 2.34 -17.30
C PRO A 275 5.55 0.80 -17.38
N ASP A 276 6.33 0.25 -18.31
CA ASP A 276 6.27 -1.16 -18.72
C ASP A 276 7.43 -2.04 -18.19
N VAL A 277 8.03 -1.63 -17.06
CA VAL A 277 9.03 -2.38 -16.26
C VAL A 277 8.64 -3.87 -16.10
N MET A 278 7.34 -4.15 -16.10
CA MET A 278 6.70 -5.46 -16.01
C MET A 278 7.14 -6.48 -17.07
N THR A 279 7.62 -6.11 -18.26
CA THR A 279 8.03 -7.09 -19.30
C THR A 279 9.49 -7.01 -19.69
N PHE A 280 10.27 -6.24 -18.95
CA PHE A 280 11.63 -5.94 -19.31
C PHE A 280 12.59 -7.09 -18.96
N THR A 281 13.60 -7.28 -19.81
CA THR A 281 14.56 -8.39 -19.69
C THR A 281 16.03 -7.94 -19.71
N HIS A 282 16.32 -6.66 -20.00
CA HIS A 282 17.69 -6.19 -20.28
C HIS A 282 17.96 -4.78 -19.72
N VAL A 283 18.58 -4.67 -18.55
CA VAL A 283 18.96 -3.36 -17.99
C VAL A 283 20.21 -2.80 -18.67
N GLU A 284 20.14 -1.55 -19.13
CA GLU A 284 21.28 -0.73 -19.56
C GLU A 284 21.42 0.50 -18.64
N ILE A 285 22.64 1.01 -18.51
CA ILE A 285 22.94 2.24 -17.78
C ILE A 285 23.73 3.19 -18.66
N ASP A 286 23.57 4.49 -18.45
CA ASP A 286 24.39 5.49 -19.14
C ASP A 286 25.89 5.22 -18.84
N PRO A 287 26.76 5.19 -19.86
CA PRO A 287 28.17 4.89 -19.68
C PRO A 287 28.89 5.83 -18.69
N LYS A 288 28.54 7.11 -18.64
CA LYS A 288 29.18 8.07 -17.72
C LYS A 288 28.76 7.85 -16.27
N ILE A 289 27.49 7.46 -16.07
CA ILE A 289 27.00 7.06 -14.74
C ILE A 289 27.68 5.75 -14.33
N GLY A 290 27.79 4.79 -15.26
CA GLY A 290 28.46 3.51 -15.02
C GLY A 290 29.95 3.63 -14.73
N GLU A 291 30.66 4.55 -15.38
CA GLU A 291 32.07 4.86 -15.06
C GLU A 291 32.21 5.41 -13.64
N SER A 292 31.27 6.25 -13.19
CA SER A 292 31.29 6.85 -11.86
C SER A 292 30.80 5.90 -10.75
N ILE A 293 29.86 4.99 -11.08
CA ILE A 293 29.30 3.99 -10.16
C ILE A 293 29.32 2.62 -10.84
N PRO A 294 30.48 1.93 -10.89
CA PRO A 294 30.63 0.68 -11.64
C PRO A 294 29.70 -0.46 -11.19
N GLN A 295 29.22 -0.40 -9.94
CA GLN A 295 28.35 -1.40 -9.33
C GLN A 295 26.87 -1.23 -9.73
N LEU A 296 26.48 -0.08 -10.31
CA LEU A 296 25.07 0.27 -10.52
C LEU A 296 24.35 -0.70 -11.47
N LEU A 297 25.02 -1.14 -12.54
CA LEU A 297 24.42 -2.09 -13.49
C LEU A 297 24.06 -3.42 -12.83
N ASP A 298 24.92 -3.91 -11.93
CA ASP A 298 24.68 -5.14 -11.19
C ASP A 298 23.51 -4.97 -10.21
N ILE A 299 23.46 -3.85 -9.49
CA ILE A 299 22.34 -3.49 -8.59
C ILE A 299 21.01 -3.55 -9.35
N TYR A 300 20.90 -2.88 -10.50
CA TYR A 300 19.67 -2.87 -11.28
C TYR A 300 19.29 -4.25 -11.81
N LYS A 301 20.26 -5.04 -12.26
CA LYS A 301 20.03 -6.43 -12.71
C LYS A 301 19.51 -7.31 -11.58
N ARG A 302 20.07 -7.19 -10.38
CA ARG A 302 19.60 -7.94 -9.19
C ARG A 302 18.24 -7.45 -8.71
N TRP A 303 17.96 -6.16 -8.85
CA TRP A 303 16.69 -5.56 -8.43
C TRP A 303 15.50 -5.98 -9.31
N LEU A 304 15.73 -6.16 -10.62
CA LEU A 304 14.67 -6.40 -11.60
C LEU A 304 13.79 -7.63 -11.30
N VAL A 305 14.40 -8.76 -10.91
CA VAL A 305 13.65 -10.01 -10.71
C VAL A 305 12.73 -9.92 -9.46
N PRO A 306 13.23 -9.52 -8.28
CA PRO A 306 12.38 -9.30 -7.11
C PRO A 306 11.24 -8.32 -7.36
N ILE A 307 11.47 -7.17 -8.01
CA ILE A 307 10.38 -6.21 -8.20
C ILE A 307 9.28 -6.76 -9.12
N GLN A 308 9.66 -7.53 -10.16
CA GLN A 308 8.70 -8.16 -11.05
C GLN A 308 7.87 -9.21 -10.30
N GLN A 309 8.50 -10.00 -9.43
CA GLN A 309 7.80 -10.96 -8.57
C GLN A 309 6.86 -10.27 -7.58
N HIS A 310 7.31 -9.18 -6.94
CA HIS A 310 6.50 -8.37 -6.05
C HIS A 310 5.26 -7.84 -6.77
N HIS A 311 5.44 -7.20 -7.92
CA HIS A 311 4.32 -6.67 -8.71
C HIS A 311 3.39 -7.76 -9.21
N ALA A 312 3.90 -8.88 -9.73
CA ALA A 312 3.06 -9.95 -10.22
C ALA A 312 2.19 -10.56 -9.11
N ALA A 313 2.79 -10.86 -7.95
CA ALA A 313 2.07 -11.39 -6.81
C ALA A 313 1.03 -10.39 -6.29
N PHE A 314 1.42 -9.13 -6.09
CA PHE A 314 0.50 -8.07 -5.63
C PHE A 314 -0.67 -7.87 -6.60
N THR A 315 -0.41 -7.70 -7.91
CA THR A 315 -1.46 -7.53 -8.92
C THR A 315 -2.41 -8.73 -8.97
N THR A 316 -1.90 -9.94 -8.79
CA THR A 316 -2.71 -11.16 -8.71
C THR A 316 -3.61 -11.16 -7.49
N MET A 317 -3.06 -10.82 -6.31
CA MET A 317 -3.80 -10.75 -5.05
C MET A 317 -4.95 -9.73 -5.11
N GLU A 318 -4.65 -8.51 -5.54
CA GLU A 318 -5.63 -7.43 -5.68
C GLU A 318 -6.67 -7.75 -6.77
N GLY A 319 -6.25 -8.40 -7.85
CA GLY A 319 -7.13 -8.83 -8.94
C GLY A 319 -8.14 -9.88 -8.51
N MET A 320 -7.70 -10.88 -7.74
CA MET A 320 -8.57 -11.88 -7.11
C MET A 320 -9.56 -11.20 -6.18
N ALA A 321 -9.10 -10.31 -5.30
CA ALA A 321 -9.97 -9.60 -4.37
C ALA A 321 -11.05 -8.80 -5.11
N GLY A 322 -10.65 -7.97 -6.08
CA GLY A 322 -11.58 -7.15 -6.86
C GLY A 322 -12.61 -7.98 -7.65
N PHE A 323 -12.21 -9.10 -8.25
CA PHE A 323 -13.13 -9.97 -8.98
C PHE A 323 -14.15 -10.65 -8.05
N VAL A 324 -13.70 -11.14 -6.89
CA VAL A 324 -14.54 -11.88 -5.95
C VAL A 324 -15.50 -10.95 -5.22
N ILE A 325 -15.05 -9.76 -4.81
CA ILE A 325 -15.89 -8.73 -4.18
C ILE A 325 -17.08 -8.40 -5.09
N GLU A 326 -16.81 -8.08 -6.36
CA GLU A 326 -17.89 -7.78 -7.31
C GLU A 326 -18.81 -8.98 -7.53
N SER A 327 -18.26 -10.19 -7.57
CA SER A 327 -19.04 -11.40 -7.80
C SER A 327 -19.99 -11.72 -6.63
N ILE A 328 -19.53 -11.51 -5.39
CA ILE A 328 -20.29 -11.82 -4.17
C ILE A 328 -21.25 -10.69 -3.78
N LEU A 329 -20.85 -9.43 -3.96
CA LEU A 329 -21.60 -8.26 -3.49
C LEU A 329 -22.42 -7.53 -4.57
N LYS A 330 -22.37 -7.93 -5.85
CA LYS A 330 -23.10 -7.27 -6.95
C LYS A 330 -24.57 -6.97 -6.65
N ASP A 331 -25.26 -7.88 -5.96
CA ASP A 331 -26.69 -7.78 -5.67
C ASP A 331 -26.96 -7.39 -4.20
N ASP A 332 -25.91 -7.09 -3.41
CA ASP A 332 -26.05 -6.67 -2.01
C ASP A 332 -26.44 -5.18 -1.92
N LYS A 333 -27.64 -4.91 -1.39
CA LYS A 333 -28.21 -3.56 -1.28
C LYS A 333 -27.31 -2.59 -0.52
N ASP A 334 -26.69 -3.05 0.58
CA ASP A 334 -25.82 -2.21 1.40
C ASP A 334 -24.56 -1.83 0.62
N PHE A 335 -23.98 -2.79 -0.10
CA PHE A 335 -22.86 -2.52 -0.99
C PHE A 335 -23.22 -1.54 -2.12
N GLN A 336 -24.39 -1.69 -2.77
CA GLN A 336 -24.83 -0.73 -3.78
C GLN A 336 -25.04 0.68 -3.20
N ASN A 337 -25.54 0.77 -1.97
CA ASN A 337 -25.66 2.05 -1.25
C ASN A 337 -24.29 2.62 -0.84
N TYR A 338 -23.32 1.78 -0.53
CA TYR A 338 -21.94 2.20 -0.30
C TYR A 338 -21.34 2.88 -1.54
N LEU A 339 -21.48 2.24 -2.71
CA LEU A 339 -20.99 2.78 -3.99
C LEU A 339 -21.57 4.17 -4.31
N THR A 340 -22.80 4.45 -3.90
CA THR A 340 -23.47 5.72 -4.18
C THR A 340 -23.26 6.78 -3.08
N THR A 341 -23.14 6.37 -1.82
CA THR A 341 -23.11 7.28 -0.66
C THR A 341 -21.70 7.67 -0.23
N PHE A 342 -20.74 6.75 -0.37
CA PHE A 342 -19.37 6.93 0.13
C PHE A 342 -18.34 7.08 -1.01
N MET A 343 -18.64 6.57 -2.21
CA MET A 343 -17.70 6.57 -3.35
C MET A 343 -17.94 7.69 -4.39
N GLY A 344 -18.66 8.76 -4.04
CA GLY A 344 -18.97 9.87 -4.96
C GLY A 344 -17.73 10.59 -5.52
N THR A 345 -17.39 10.28 -6.78
CA THR A 345 -16.54 11.02 -7.74
C THR A 345 -15.11 11.41 -7.32
N ASP A 346 -14.23 10.46 -7.04
CA ASP A 346 -12.83 10.58 -7.48
C ASP A 346 -12.18 9.20 -7.63
N PHE A 347 -12.22 8.67 -8.85
CA PHE A 347 -11.56 7.43 -9.24
C PHE A 347 -10.19 7.80 -9.83
N SER A 348 -9.13 7.85 -9.02
CA SER A 348 -7.78 8.01 -9.58
C SER A 348 -6.68 7.22 -8.88
N SER A 349 -5.75 6.74 -9.73
CA SER A 349 -4.54 5.94 -9.49
C SER A 349 -4.67 4.47 -9.04
N TYR A 350 -5.59 4.11 -8.14
CA TYR A 350 -5.71 2.72 -7.62
C TYR A 350 -6.35 1.73 -8.63
N GLN A 351 -7.07 2.24 -9.63
CA GLN A 351 -7.84 1.43 -10.57
C GLN A 351 -7.00 0.75 -11.66
N VAL A 352 -5.86 1.31 -12.10
CA VAL A 352 -5.12 0.78 -13.28
C VAL A 352 -4.46 -0.57 -12.98
N ARG A 353 -4.00 -0.80 -11.74
CA ARG A 353 -3.41 -2.09 -11.33
C ARG A 353 -4.47 -3.09 -10.87
N LYS A 354 -5.52 -2.61 -10.17
CA LYS A 354 -6.69 -3.44 -9.83
C LYS A 354 -7.44 -3.91 -11.08
N SER A 355 -7.51 -3.09 -12.15
CA SER A 355 -8.17 -3.48 -13.40
C SER A 355 -7.42 -4.59 -14.13
N MET A 356 -6.09 -4.47 -14.30
CA MET A 356 -5.30 -5.51 -14.99
C MET A 356 -5.39 -6.87 -14.27
N GLY A 357 -5.16 -6.90 -12.95
CA GLY A 357 -5.24 -8.14 -12.18
C GLY A 357 -6.64 -8.76 -12.19
N LYS A 358 -7.67 -7.91 -12.10
CA LYS A 358 -9.08 -8.35 -12.13
C LYS A 358 -9.50 -8.85 -13.50
N ASP A 359 -9.11 -8.18 -14.57
CA ASP A 359 -9.38 -8.60 -15.95
C ASP A 359 -8.69 -9.94 -16.24
N PHE A 360 -7.42 -10.09 -15.83
CA PHE A 360 -6.72 -11.37 -15.86
C PHE A 360 -7.50 -12.45 -15.10
N THR A 361 -7.87 -12.18 -13.84
CA THR A 361 -8.61 -13.13 -12.99
C THR A 361 -9.91 -13.56 -13.65
N LYS A 362 -10.66 -12.61 -14.22
CA LYS A 362 -11.91 -12.87 -14.93
C LYS A 362 -11.69 -13.78 -16.14
N ILE A 363 -10.70 -13.47 -16.99
CA ILE A 363 -10.39 -14.28 -18.19
C ILE A 363 -10.01 -15.71 -17.80
N VAL A 364 -9.21 -15.89 -16.74
CA VAL A 364 -8.84 -17.23 -16.27
C VAL A 364 -10.06 -17.94 -15.67
N TYR A 365 -10.89 -17.23 -14.92
CA TYR A 365 -12.13 -17.77 -14.32
C TYR A 365 -13.14 -18.25 -15.35
N GLU A 366 -13.31 -17.51 -16.45
CA GLU A 366 -14.18 -17.93 -17.56
C GLU A 366 -13.73 -19.26 -18.20
N LYS A 367 -12.45 -19.62 -18.10
CA LYS A 367 -11.90 -20.85 -18.68
C LYS A 367 -11.78 -21.99 -17.68
N LEU A 368 -11.38 -21.72 -16.45
CA LEU A 368 -11.05 -22.73 -15.44
C LEU A 368 -12.12 -22.86 -14.33
N GLY A 369 -13.08 -21.93 -14.25
CA GLY A 369 -14.08 -21.90 -13.20
C GLY A 369 -13.47 -21.78 -11.80
N LYS A 370 -14.00 -22.53 -10.82
CA LYS A 370 -13.54 -22.50 -9.43
C LYS A 370 -12.06 -22.89 -9.24
N GLU A 371 -11.47 -23.69 -10.14
CA GLU A 371 -10.05 -24.06 -10.06
C GLU A 371 -9.09 -22.88 -10.28
N THR A 372 -9.59 -21.75 -10.76
CA THR A 372 -8.81 -20.54 -11.04
C THR A 372 -8.02 -20.06 -9.84
N PHE A 373 -8.68 -19.92 -8.69
CA PHE A 373 -8.06 -19.34 -7.50
C PHE A 373 -7.00 -20.26 -6.92
N LYS A 374 -7.31 -21.55 -6.82
CA LYS A 374 -6.35 -22.57 -6.43
C LYS A 374 -5.12 -22.56 -7.33
N LYS A 375 -5.30 -22.56 -8.66
CA LYS A 375 -4.19 -22.51 -9.62
C LYS A 375 -3.37 -21.24 -9.50
N MET A 376 -3.99 -20.06 -9.39
CA MET A 376 -3.28 -18.78 -9.22
C MET A 376 -2.52 -18.69 -7.90
N ILE A 377 -3.02 -19.33 -6.83
CA ILE A 377 -2.32 -19.42 -5.56
C ILE A 377 -1.14 -20.40 -5.67
N GLU A 378 -1.34 -21.61 -6.19
CA GLU A 378 -0.30 -22.65 -6.28
C GLU A 378 0.79 -22.32 -7.31
N VAL A 379 0.40 -21.73 -8.44
CA VAL A 379 1.30 -21.34 -9.53
C VAL A 379 1.04 -19.87 -9.90
N PRO A 380 1.56 -18.91 -9.12
CA PRO A 380 1.40 -17.49 -9.42
C PRO A 380 1.77 -17.12 -10.86
N PRO A 381 1.00 -16.24 -11.54
CA PRO A 381 1.37 -15.75 -12.85
C PRO A 381 2.58 -14.83 -12.74
N SER A 382 3.37 -14.79 -13.81
CA SER A 382 4.39 -13.76 -14.04
C SER A 382 3.74 -12.45 -14.51
N THR A 383 4.51 -11.37 -14.47
CA THR A 383 4.12 -10.07 -15.03
C THR A 383 3.76 -10.14 -16.52
N LYS A 384 4.45 -10.98 -17.31
CA LYS A 384 4.13 -11.21 -18.73
C LYS A 384 2.79 -11.92 -18.88
N GLU A 385 2.55 -12.95 -18.07
CA GLU A 385 1.30 -13.71 -18.09
C GLU A 385 0.10 -12.88 -17.64
N LEU A 386 0.28 -11.92 -16.73
CA LEU A 386 -0.77 -10.98 -16.35
C LEU A 386 -1.22 -10.09 -17.53
N LYS A 387 -0.30 -9.71 -18.42
CA LYS A 387 -0.61 -8.96 -19.65
C LYS A 387 -1.16 -9.83 -20.78
N GLU A 388 -0.68 -11.07 -20.86
CA GLU A 388 -1.06 -12.04 -21.88
C GLU A 388 -1.67 -13.29 -21.21
N PRO A 389 -2.94 -13.23 -20.73
CA PRO A 389 -3.56 -14.31 -19.97
C PRO A 389 -3.55 -15.69 -20.66
N GLN A 390 -3.51 -15.71 -22.00
CA GLN A 390 -3.43 -16.95 -22.76
C GLN A 390 -2.15 -17.75 -22.49
N LEU A 391 -1.03 -17.07 -22.19
CA LEU A 391 0.22 -17.75 -21.81
C LEU A 391 0.05 -18.53 -20.51
N TYR A 392 -0.64 -17.93 -19.54
CA TYR A 392 -0.96 -18.58 -18.27
C TYR A 392 -1.90 -19.77 -18.48
N LEU A 393 -2.96 -19.59 -19.28
CA LEU A 393 -3.91 -20.66 -19.58
C LEU A 393 -3.25 -21.86 -20.27
N ASN A 394 -2.32 -21.61 -21.21
CA ASN A 394 -1.53 -22.66 -21.85
C ASN A 394 -0.67 -23.40 -20.83
N LYS A 395 -0.02 -22.68 -19.91
CA LYS A 395 0.77 -23.25 -18.81
C LYS A 395 -0.08 -24.14 -17.89
N MET A 396 -1.35 -23.76 -17.66
CA MET A 396 -2.29 -24.48 -16.79
C MET A 396 -3.02 -25.65 -17.47
N SER A 397 -2.87 -25.82 -18.77
CA SER A 397 -3.47 -26.90 -19.57
C SER A 397 -2.52 -28.07 -19.80
N LEU A 398 -1.26 -27.92 -19.39
CA LEU A 398 -0.24 -28.96 -19.26
C LEU A 398 -0.31 -29.55 -17.84
#